data_AF-A0A524P7D5-F1
#
_entry.id   AF-A0A524P7D5-F1
#
_cell.length_a   1.000
_cell.length_b   1.000
_cell.length_c   1.000
_cell.angle_alpha   90.00
_cell.angle_beta   90.00
_cell.angle_gamma   90.00
#
_symmetry.space_group_name_H-M   'P 1'
#
loop_
_entity.id
_entity.type
_entity.pdbx_description
1 polymer ?
#
loop_
_entity_poly.entity_id
_entity_poly.type
_entity_poly.pdbx_seq_one_letter_code
_entity_poly.pdbx_strand_id
1 'polypeptide(L)'
;MPTRLHSTRLSILTLLATGALAVPASGQEATADPSTPAGDAASVTELLPDVVSEEPDVAGRDALAYNAQLLDEVLELSTKRTIKEQKFAAAAGISGGMIMIGLAAWRLIEKDPQSQYSRGLGVMFMTLGMADLTTGVYAATRIPHERHRLARWQKVRKDGVTAVELAHFEGELQASREMRQGERLLVRWTGLTHALAGAMVLASTPIPDSLSSTDRVSGYVIGGLFLAVGMAAFGATFRETPSEKAWDDYVARKASMPGHEFHWGLAPSFSKRGAGLSFGGIF
;
A
#
# COMPACT_ATOMS: atom_id res chain seq x y z
N MET A 1 33.31 -51.93 4.08
CA MET A 1 33.23 -50.50 4.45
C MET A 1 32.76 -49.71 3.24
N PRO A 2 31.54 -49.14 3.23
CA PRO A 2 31.16 -48.17 2.21
C PRO A 2 31.33 -46.73 2.75
N THR A 3 32.08 -45.93 1.99
CA THR A 3 32.36 -44.52 2.23
C THR A 3 31.09 -43.67 2.08
N ARG A 4 30.69 -43.01 3.17
CA ARG A 4 29.67 -41.94 3.16
C ARG A 4 30.25 -40.72 2.42
N LEU A 5 29.69 -40.39 1.27
CA LEU A 5 29.88 -39.09 0.64
C LEU A 5 28.94 -38.08 1.31
N HIS A 6 29.52 -37.12 2.02
CA HIS A 6 28.81 -35.98 2.59
C HIS A 6 28.19 -35.12 1.48
N SER A 7 26.86 -35.11 1.40
CA SER A 7 26.09 -34.17 0.59
C SER A 7 26.03 -32.82 1.30
N THR A 8 27.07 -32.01 1.10
CA THR A 8 27.10 -30.59 1.47
C THR A 8 26.57 -29.79 0.27
N ARG A 9 25.26 -29.52 0.23
CA ARG A 9 24.51 -28.61 -0.68
C ARG A 9 23.05 -28.81 -0.29
N LEU A 10 22.33 -27.88 0.35
CA LEU A 10 21.77 -26.68 -0.24
C LEU A 10 21.16 -25.85 0.91
N SER A 11 21.88 -24.89 1.48
CA SER A 11 21.38 -24.04 2.60
C SER A 11 21.18 -22.57 2.20
N ILE A 12 21.00 -22.27 0.91
CA ILE A 12 21.03 -20.88 0.42
C ILE A 12 19.64 -20.30 0.07
N LEU A 13 18.55 -21.08 0.07
CA LEU A 13 17.28 -20.62 -0.51
C LEU A 13 16.17 -20.23 0.48
N THR A 14 16.50 -19.93 1.73
CA THR A 14 15.49 -19.50 2.73
C THR A 14 15.63 -18.03 3.15
N LEU A 15 16.63 -17.30 2.68
CA LEU A 15 16.89 -15.92 3.14
C LEU A 15 16.18 -14.82 2.34
N LEU A 16 15.40 -15.15 1.32
CA LEU A 16 14.72 -14.17 0.45
C LEU A 16 13.21 -14.03 0.70
N ALA A 17 12.60 -14.86 1.55
CA ALA A 17 11.16 -14.84 1.79
C ALA A 17 10.72 -14.01 3.02
N THR A 18 11.65 -13.54 3.85
CA THR A 18 11.36 -12.68 5.01
C THR A 18 11.49 -11.18 4.71
N GLY A 19 11.82 -10.80 3.47
CA GLY A 19 11.90 -9.43 3.03
C GLY A 19 10.52 -8.83 2.80
N ALA A 20 9.96 -8.25 3.86
CA ALA A 20 8.88 -7.26 3.83
C ALA A 20 7.56 -7.74 3.19
N LEU A 21 6.74 -8.41 4.00
CA LEU A 21 5.34 -8.01 4.04
C LEU A 21 5.35 -6.51 4.39
N ALA A 22 5.29 -5.67 3.38
CA ALA A 22 4.92 -4.28 3.54
C ALA A 22 3.50 -4.26 4.09
N VAL A 23 3.38 -4.46 5.41
CA VAL A 23 2.29 -3.88 6.17
C VAL A 23 2.31 -2.41 5.75
N PRO A 24 1.24 -1.88 5.12
CA PRO A 24 1.21 -0.46 4.85
C PRO A 24 1.44 0.21 6.20
N ALA A 25 2.52 0.97 6.31
CA ALA A 25 2.82 1.77 7.48
C ALA A 25 1.72 2.83 7.55
N SER A 26 0.55 2.46 8.07
CA SER A 26 -0.41 3.40 8.60
C SER A 26 0.30 4.04 9.79
N GLY A 27 0.75 5.27 9.58
CA GLY A 27 1.35 6.11 10.61
C GLY A 27 0.55 5.94 11.90
N GLN A 28 1.27 5.58 12.95
CA GLN A 28 0.78 5.56 14.30
C GLN A 28 0.50 7.03 14.67
N GLU A 29 -0.74 7.46 14.49
CA GLU A 29 -1.20 8.78 14.94
C GLU A 29 -1.03 8.80 16.46
N ALA A 30 -0.05 9.58 16.92
CA ALA A 30 0.12 9.92 18.31
C ALA A 30 -1.15 10.66 18.76
N THR A 31 -1.92 10.01 19.62
CA THR A 31 -2.96 10.66 20.42
C THR A 31 -2.28 11.66 21.35
N ALA A 32 -2.10 12.90 20.90
CA ALA A 32 -1.74 14.03 21.74
C ALA A 32 -3.03 14.63 22.32
N ASP A 33 -3.20 14.44 23.63
CA ASP A 33 -4.28 15.00 24.44
C ASP A 33 -3.96 16.47 24.78
N PRO A 34 -4.84 17.45 24.49
CA PRO A 34 -4.54 18.85 24.73
C PRO A 34 -5.02 19.27 26.12
N SER A 35 -4.17 19.14 27.13
CA SER A 35 -4.43 19.81 28.42
C SER A 35 -3.18 20.04 29.28
N THR A 36 -2.43 21.12 29.03
CA THR A 36 -1.78 21.92 30.10
C THR A 36 -1.42 23.32 29.59
N PRO A 37 -1.70 24.41 30.33
CA PRO A 37 -1.40 25.77 29.91
C PRO A 37 -0.07 26.34 30.47
N ALA A 38 0.39 27.39 29.79
CA ALA A 38 1.21 28.52 30.23
C ALA A 38 2.71 28.32 30.51
N GLY A 39 3.51 29.09 29.76
CA GLY A 39 4.90 29.42 30.05
C GLY A 39 5.35 30.59 29.16
N ASP A 40 5.43 31.78 29.76
CA ASP A 40 5.82 33.06 29.16
C ASP A 40 7.14 32.99 28.37
N ALA A 41 7.15 33.62 27.19
CA ALA A 41 8.34 34.32 26.69
C ALA A 41 8.00 35.32 25.56
N ALA A 42 8.19 36.60 25.90
CA ALA A 42 8.76 37.66 25.07
C ALA A 42 8.03 38.13 23.79
N SER A 43 7.36 39.27 23.98
CA SER A 43 7.17 40.39 23.05
C SER A 43 8.11 40.47 21.84
N VAL A 44 7.54 40.43 20.64
CA VAL A 44 8.11 41.08 19.46
C VAL A 44 7.07 42.05 18.90
N THR A 45 7.54 43.28 18.78
CA THR A 45 6.84 44.53 18.49
C THR A 45 6.14 44.54 17.14
N GLU A 46 4.98 45.22 17.16
CA GLU A 46 4.14 45.72 16.07
C GLU A 46 4.89 46.10 14.78
N LEU A 47 4.42 45.56 13.67
CA LEU A 47 4.38 46.24 12.37
C LEU A 47 3.16 45.73 11.58
N LEU A 48 2.07 46.49 11.65
CA LEU A 48 1.01 46.57 10.63
C LEU A 48 0.55 48.04 10.59
N PRO A 49 -0.03 48.56 9.49
CA PRO A 49 -0.53 47.82 8.33
C PRO A 49 0.01 48.34 7.00
N ASP A 50 0.17 47.46 6.02
CA ASP A 50 0.07 47.87 4.61
C ASP A 50 -1.27 47.39 4.07
N VAL A 51 -2.04 48.34 3.59
CA VAL A 51 -3.43 48.19 3.18
C VAL A 51 -3.42 47.54 1.80
N VAL A 52 -3.50 46.20 1.78
CA VAL A 52 -3.84 45.47 0.55
C VAL A 52 -5.27 45.84 0.21
N SER A 53 -5.44 46.46 -0.95
CA SER A 53 -6.73 46.85 -1.49
C SER A 53 -7.57 45.60 -1.71
N GLU A 54 -8.66 45.45 -0.95
CA GLU A 54 -9.71 44.45 -1.18
C GLU A 54 -10.39 44.75 -2.53
N GLU A 55 -9.92 44.10 -3.59
CA GLU A 55 -10.79 43.81 -4.73
C GLU A 55 -11.89 42.84 -4.23
N PRO A 56 -13.16 43.03 -4.64
CA PRO A 56 -14.26 42.23 -4.11
C PRO A 56 -14.10 40.76 -4.54
N ASP A 57 -13.75 39.93 -3.55
CA ASP A 57 -13.52 38.47 -3.55
C ASP A 57 -14.77 37.62 -3.89
N VAL A 58 -15.57 38.07 -4.85
CA VAL A 58 -16.79 37.37 -5.28
C VAL A 58 -16.41 36.14 -6.13
N ALA A 59 -15.39 36.27 -6.96
CA ALA A 59 -14.86 35.15 -7.76
C ALA A 59 -14.20 34.06 -6.90
N GLY A 60 -13.54 34.43 -5.78
CA GLY A 60 -12.90 33.48 -4.87
C GLY A 60 -13.91 32.69 -4.03
N ARG A 61 -15.00 33.32 -3.57
CA ARG A 61 -16.07 32.61 -2.84
C ARG A 61 -16.81 31.60 -3.69
N ASP A 62 -17.10 31.93 -4.95
CA ASP A 62 -17.75 31.02 -5.89
C ASP A 62 -16.82 29.82 -6.22
N ALA A 63 -15.52 30.07 -6.38
CA ALA A 63 -14.52 29.02 -6.59
C ALA A 63 -14.37 28.10 -5.36
N LEU A 64 -14.34 28.66 -4.15
CA LEU A 64 -14.27 27.90 -2.89
C LEU A 64 -15.47 26.98 -2.73
N ALA A 65 -16.68 27.50 -2.93
CA ALA A 65 -17.91 26.73 -2.83
C ALA A 65 -17.97 25.61 -3.89
N TYR A 66 -17.56 25.93 -5.13
CA TYR A 66 -17.48 24.95 -6.21
C TYR A 66 -16.46 23.84 -5.91
N ASN A 67 -15.24 24.20 -5.49
CA ASN A 67 -14.18 23.25 -5.18
C ASN A 67 -14.54 22.37 -3.98
N ALA A 68 -15.24 22.91 -2.98
CA ALA A 68 -15.77 22.12 -1.87
C ALA A 68 -16.82 21.12 -2.35
N GLN A 69 -17.75 21.52 -3.21
CA GLN A 69 -18.74 20.60 -3.77
C GLN A 69 -18.09 19.49 -4.62
N LEU A 70 -17.09 19.84 -5.41
CA LEU A 70 -16.30 18.89 -6.20
C LEU A 70 -15.57 17.89 -5.29
N LEU A 71 -14.97 18.37 -4.19
CA LEU A 71 -14.27 17.52 -3.24
C LEU A 71 -15.21 16.52 -2.55
N ASP A 72 -16.45 16.93 -2.24
CA ASP A 72 -17.47 16.06 -1.69
C ASP A 72 -17.78 14.87 -2.62
N GLU A 73 -18.02 15.16 -3.91
CA GLU A 73 -18.26 14.15 -4.95
C GLU A 73 -17.09 13.16 -5.05
N VAL A 74 -15.87 13.69 -5.13
CA VAL A 74 -14.63 12.92 -5.29
C VAL A 74 -14.35 12.04 -4.06
N LEU A 75 -14.52 12.57 -2.84
CA LEU A 75 -14.30 11.82 -1.61
C LEU A 75 -15.35 10.71 -1.41
N GLU A 76 -16.62 10.97 -1.75
CA GLU A 76 -17.66 9.95 -1.66
C GLU A 76 -17.40 8.78 -2.63
N LEU A 77 -17.08 9.11 -3.89
CA LEU A 77 -16.84 8.13 -4.94
C LEU A 77 -15.56 7.31 -4.68
N SER A 78 -14.48 7.97 -4.24
CA SER A 78 -13.23 7.30 -3.88
C SER A 78 -13.40 6.37 -2.66
N THR A 79 -14.17 6.79 -1.65
CA THR A 79 -14.49 5.97 -0.47
C THR A 79 -15.27 4.72 -0.87
N LYS A 80 -16.33 4.87 -1.68
CA LYS A 80 -17.14 3.73 -2.17
C LYS A 80 -16.30 2.72 -2.94
N ARG A 81 -15.43 3.20 -3.84
CA ARG A 81 -14.54 2.34 -4.63
C ARG A 81 -13.49 1.63 -3.75
N THR A 82 -12.89 2.35 -2.80
CA THR A 82 -11.91 1.79 -1.86
C THR A 82 -12.52 0.67 -1.01
N ILE A 83 -13.74 0.85 -0.50
CA ILE A 83 -14.45 -0.19 0.26
C ILE A 83 -14.68 -1.43 -0.61
N LYS A 84 -15.06 -1.26 -1.87
CA LYS A 84 -15.27 -2.38 -2.80
C LYS A 84 -13.97 -3.15 -3.04
N GLU A 85 -12.87 -2.45 -3.29
CA GLU A 85 -11.56 -3.07 -3.51
C GLU A 85 -11.05 -3.77 -2.25
N GLN A 86 -11.24 -3.19 -1.06
CA GLN A 86 -10.86 -3.82 0.20
C GLN A 86 -11.63 -5.11 0.47
N LYS A 87 -12.95 -5.14 0.20
CA LYS A 87 -13.75 -6.37 0.33
C LYS A 87 -13.26 -7.46 -0.61
N PHE A 88 -12.90 -7.10 -1.85
CA PHE A 88 -12.34 -8.04 -2.80
C PHE A 88 -10.96 -8.56 -2.33
N ALA A 89 -10.07 -7.67 -1.89
CA ALA A 89 -8.76 -8.03 -1.37
C ALA A 89 -8.87 -8.92 -0.12
N ALA A 90 -9.80 -8.64 0.78
CA ALA A 90 -10.09 -9.47 1.95
C ALA A 90 -10.53 -10.88 1.55
N ALA A 91 -11.51 -10.98 0.64
CA ALA A 91 -11.98 -12.28 0.13
C ALA A 91 -10.86 -13.07 -0.56
N ALA A 92 -10.03 -12.40 -1.37
CA ALA A 92 -8.89 -13.00 -2.03
C ALA A 92 -7.83 -13.49 -1.03
N GLY A 93 -7.45 -12.68 -0.05
CA GLY A 93 -6.46 -13.07 0.97
C GLY A 93 -6.94 -14.23 1.85
N ILE A 94 -8.20 -14.21 2.29
CA ILE A 94 -8.78 -15.29 3.10
C ILE A 94 -8.85 -16.59 2.30
N SER A 95 -9.39 -16.55 1.08
CA SER A 95 -9.51 -17.75 0.25
C SER A 95 -8.15 -18.30 -0.18
N GLY A 96 -7.22 -17.44 -0.62
CA GLY A 96 -5.85 -17.82 -0.96
C GLY A 96 -5.12 -18.44 0.23
N GLY A 97 -5.18 -17.79 1.40
CA GLY A 97 -4.57 -18.29 2.63
C GLY A 97 -5.10 -19.66 3.05
N MET A 98 -6.42 -19.86 3.00
CA MET A 98 -7.04 -21.15 3.33
C MET A 98 -6.64 -22.27 2.35
N ILE A 99 -6.57 -21.98 1.06
CA ILE A 99 -6.11 -22.95 0.05
C ILE A 99 -4.67 -23.36 0.33
N MET A 100 -3.79 -22.40 0.60
CA MET A 100 -2.37 -22.66 0.88
C MET A 100 -2.17 -23.46 2.18
N ILE A 101 -2.93 -23.14 3.23
CA ILE A 101 -2.94 -23.93 4.47
C ILE A 101 -3.45 -25.35 4.22
N GLY A 102 -4.49 -25.52 3.40
CA GLY A 102 -5.00 -26.84 3.01
C GLY A 102 -3.95 -27.68 2.26
N LEU A 103 -3.24 -27.06 1.32
CA LEU A 103 -2.12 -27.70 0.60
C LEU A 103 -0.96 -28.04 1.54
N ALA A 104 -0.64 -27.16 2.48
CA ALA A 104 0.36 -27.39 3.52
C ALA A 104 -0.01 -28.60 4.39
N ALA A 105 -1.25 -28.63 4.90
CA ALA A 105 -1.75 -29.70 5.75
C ALA A 105 -1.73 -31.05 5.02
N TRP A 106 -2.18 -31.09 3.77
CA TRP A 106 -2.09 -32.29 2.94
C TRP A 106 -0.64 -32.78 2.83
N ARG A 107 0.30 -31.88 2.50
CA ARG A 107 1.73 -32.25 2.39
C ARG A 107 2.36 -32.70 3.70
N LEU A 108 1.94 -32.15 4.83
CA LEU A 108 2.47 -32.51 6.15
C LEU A 108 1.89 -33.82 6.70
N ILE A 109 0.68 -34.22 6.29
CA ILE A 109 0.00 -35.45 6.76
C ILE A 109 0.36 -36.69 5.91
N GLU A 110 0.89 -36.51 4.71
CA GLU A 110 1.33 -37.60 3.83
C GLU A 110 2.37 -38.49 4.57
N LYS A 111 2.03 -39.79 4.77
CA LYS A 111 2.68 -40.70 5.73
C LYS A 111 4.17 -40.98 5.48
N ASP A 112 4.69 -40.61 4.32
CA ASP A 112 6.11 -40.62 3.98
C ASP A 112 6.41 -39.40 3.12
N PRO A 113 6.75 -38.23 3.70
CA PRO A 113 7.30 -37.15 2.90
C PRO A 113 8.68 -37.64 2.43
N GLN A 114 8.72 -38.20 1.21
CA GLN A 114 9.85 -38.97 0.68
C GLN A 114 11.16 -38.17 0.59
N SER A 115 11.14 -36.86 0.88
CA SER A 115 12.30 -36.00 0.93
C SER A 115 12.12 -34.83 1.92
N GLN A 116 13.23 -34.30 2.45
CA GLN A 116 13.24 -33.05 3.23
C GLN A 116 12.63 -31.87 2.43
N TYR A 117 12.66 -31.96 1.10
CA TYR A 117 12.05 -31.01 0.19
C TYR A 117 10.52 -30.94 0.33
N SER A 118 9.83 -32.07 0.46
CA SER A 118 8.37 -32.11 0.70
C SER A 118 7.97 -31.44 2.02
N ARG A 119 8.72 -31.70 3.11
CA ARG A 119 8.50 -31.03 4.41
C ARG A 119 8.77 -29.54 4.33
N GLY A 120 9.85 -29.13 3.66
CA GLY A 120 10.19 -27.73 3.45
C GLY A 120 9.10 -26.97 2.68
N LEU A 121 8.56 -27.57 1.61
CA LEU A 121 7.43 -27.00 0.87
C LEU A 121 6.17 -26.89 1.73
N GLY A 122 5.85 -27.90 2.55
CA GLY A 122 4.73 -27.84 3.49
C GLY A 122 4.83 -26.67 4.46
N VAL A 123 6.01 -26.43 5.05
CA VAL A 123 6.26 -25.29 5.95
C VAL A 123 6.17 -23.95 5.20
N MET A 124 6.72 -23.88 3.99
CA MET A 124 6.63 -22.68 3.16
C MET A 124 5.18 -22.31 2.85
N PHE A 125 4.37 -23.28 2.42
CA PHE A 125 2.95 -23.08 2.17
C PHE A 125 2.17 -22.69 3.41
N MET A 126 2.47 -23.29 4.56
CA MET A 126 1.84 -22.92 5.82
C MET A 126 2.14 -21.46 6.15
N THR A 127 3.40 -21.04 5.99
CA THR A 127 3.85 -19.67 6.29
C THR A 127 3.19 -18.65 5.37
N LEU A 128 3.21 -18.91 4.06
CA LEU A 128 2.57 -18.05 3.07
C LEU A 128 1.05 -18.01 3.24
N GLY A 129 0.44 -19.17 3.47
CA GLY A 129 -1.00 -19.27 3.69
C GLY A 129 -1.46 -18.52 4.94
N MET A 130 -0.68 -18.59 6.03
CA MET A 130 -0.92 -17.78 7.22
C MET A 130 -0.75 -16.28 6.94
N ALA A 131 0.29 -15.89 6.21
CA ALA A 131 0.50 -14.48 5.83
C ALA A 131 -0.67 -13.93 5.00
N ASP A 132 -1.12 -14.67 3.98
CA ASP A 132 -2.26 -14.30 3.13
C ASP A 132 -3.56 -14.23 3.93
N LEU A 133 -3.80 -15.22 4.80
CA LEU A 133 -4.97 -15.25 5.68
C LEU A 133 -4.98 -14.06 6.64
N THR A 134 -3.86 -13.80 7.32
CA THR A 134 -3.74 -12.65 8.23
C THR A 134 -3.93 -11.34 7.49
N THR A 135 -3.36 -11.20 6.29
CA THR A 135 -3.54 -10.01 5.45
C THR A 135 -4.99 -9.84 5.00
N GLY A 136 -5.65 -10.93 4.61
CA GLY A 136 -7.06 -10.94 4.24
C GLY A 136 -7.98 -10.58 5.40
N VAL A 137 -7.74 -11.14 6.59
CA VAL A 137 -8.48 -10.79 7.82
C VAL A 137 -8.25 -9.33 8.19
N TYR A 138 -7.01 -8.86 8.18
CA TYR A 138 -6.69 -7.46 8.44
C TYR A 138 -7.39 -6.52 7.45
N ALA A 139 -7.41 -6.86 6.15
CA ALA A 139 -8.14 -6.10 5.14
C ALA A 139 -9.66 -6.09 5.38
N ALA A 140 -10.22 -7.17 5.94
CA ALA A 140 -11.64 -7.28 6.28
C ALA A 140 -12.03 -6.44 7.50
N THR A 141 -11.16 -6.37 8.50
CA THR A 141 -11.46 -5.73 9.78
C THR A 141 -11.03 -4.27 9.86
N ARG A 142 -10.08 -3.83 9.03
CA ARG A 142 -9.61 -2.45 9.04
C ARG A 142 -10.70 -1.49 8.55
N ILE A 143 -10.88 -0.38 9.24
CA ILE A 143 -11.71 0.71 8.74
C ILE A 143 -10.89 1.50 7.71
N PRO A 144 -11.38 1.70 6.48
CA PRO A 144 -10.65 2.48 5.49
C PRO A 144 -10.40 3.91 5.99
N HIS A 145 -9.17 4.39 5.90
CA HIS A 145 -8.81 5.79 6.20
C HIS A 145 -9.70 6.78 5.44
N GLU A 146 -10.04 6.46 4.19
CA GLU A 146 -10.99 7.20 3.34
C GLU A 146 -12.34 7.47 4.01
N ARG A 147 -12.85 6.50 4.78
CA ARG A 147 -14.12 6.66 5.50
C ARG A 147 -14.02 7.68 6.63
N HIS A 148 -12.88 7.72 7.32
CA HIS A 148 -12.64 8.72 8.37
C HIS A 148 -12.47 10.11 7.75
N ARG A 149 -11.72 10.23 6.65
CA ARG A 149 -11.57 11.49 5.92
C ARG A 149 -12.91 12.04 5.43
N LEU A 150 -13.73 11.20 4.80
CA LEU A 150 -15.07 11.59 4.36
C LEU A 150 -15.95 12.04 5.53
N ALA A 151 -15.90 11.34 6.67
CA ALA A 151 -16.67 11.73 7.85
C ALA A 151 -16.22 13.09 8.43
N ARG A 152 -14.90 13.36 8.46
CA ARG A 152 -14.36 14.68 8.87
C ARG A 152 -14.79 15.76 7.89
N TRP A 153 -14.66 15.49 6.59
CA TRP A 153 -15.08 16.42 5.53
C TRP A 153 -16.56 16.80 5.65
N GLN A 154 -17.44 15.81 5.82
CA GLN A 154 -18.88 16.04 5.99
C GLN A 154 -19.22 16.86 7.22
N LYS A 155 -18.43 16.77 8.29
CA LYS A 155 -18.59 17.62 9.48
C LYS A 155 -18.22 19.07 9.15
N VAL A 156 -17.04 19.29 8.59
CA VAL A 156 -16.55 20.63 8.17
C VAL A 156 -17.51 21.27 7.17
N ARG A 157 -18.06 20.50 6.22
CA ARG A 157 -19.03 21.02 5.25
C ARG A 157 -20.23 21.65 5.96
N LYS A 158 -20.79 21.00 6.98
CA LYS A 158 -21.98 21.49 7.68
C LYS A 158 -21.72 22.82 8.39
N ASP A 159 -20.52 22.98 8.94
CA ASP A 159 -20.13 24.17 9.71
C ASP A 159 -19.71 25.34 8.79
N GLY A 160 -19.47 25.05 7.51
CA GLY A 160 -19.04 26.00 6.50
C GLY A 160 -17.55 25.84 6.22
N VAL A 161 -17.20 25.51 4.97
CA VAL A 161 -15.82 25.21 4.59
C VAL A 161 -15.03 26.51 4.46
N THR A 162 -13.93 26.62 5.20
CA THR A 162 -12.94 27.68 5.01
C THR A 162 -11.91 27.32 3.95
N ALA A 163 -11.27 28.35 3.38
CA ALA A 163 -10.13 28.24 2.47
C ALA A 163 -9.01 27.32 3.00
N VAL A 164 -8.63 27.47 4.27
CA VAL A 164 -7.57 26.68 4.91
C VAL A 164 -7.98 25.22 5.07
N GLU A 165 -9.22 24.96 5.45
CA GLU A 165 -9.73 23.59 5.58
C GLU A 165 -9.80 22.89 4.22
N LEU A 166 -10.27 23.57 3.17
CA LEU A 166 -10.27 23.02 1.82
C LEU A 166 -8.85 22.62 1.41
N ALA A 167 -7.88 23.54 1.56
CA ALA A 167 -6.47 23.26 1.26
C ALA A 167 -5.90 22.09 2.08
N HIS A 168 -6.31 21.94 3.33
CA HIS A 168 -5.91 20.81 4.18
C HIS A 168 -6.40 19.47 3.60
N PHE A 169 -7.68 19.38 3.23
CA PHE A 169 -8.22 18.15 2.63
C PHE A 169 -7.68 17.88 1.22
N GLU A 170 -7.41 18.92 0.43
CA GLU A 170 -6.67 18.79 -0.83
C GLU A 170 -5.29 18.17 -0.59
N GLY A 171 -4.56 18.67 0.42
CA GLY A 171 -3.27 18.12 0.84
C GLY A 171 -3.36 16.66 1.30
N GLU A 172 -4.38 16.28 2.08
CA GLU A 172 -4.62 14.89 2.45
C GLU A 172 -4.88 13.99 1.23
N LEU A 173 -5.62 14.48 0.23
CA LEU A 173 -5.94 13.74 -0.99
C LEU A 173 -4.68 13.57 -1.86
N GLN A 174 -3.87 14.62 -2.01
CA GLN A 174 -2.58 14.56 -2.70
C GLN A 174 -1.62 13.59 -2.01
N ALA A 175 -1.44 13.70 -0.70
CA ALA A 175 -0.57 12.80 0.07
C ALA A 175 -1.02 11.33 -0.07
N SER A 176 -2.34 11.10 -0.12
CA SER A 176 -2.88 9.77 -0.36
C SER A 176 -2.54 9.24 -1.75
N ARG A 177 -2.59 10.09 -2.80
CA ARG A 177 -2.15 9.72 -4.16
C ARG A 177 -0.69 9.32 -4.17
N GLU A 178 0.19 10.13 -3.60
CA GLU A 178 1.63 9.87 -3.59
C GLU A 178 1.98 8.58 -2.84
N MET A 179 1.36 8.37 -1.67
CA MET A 179 1.52 7.13 -0.90
C MET A 179 1.04 5.90 -1.71
N ARG A 180 -0.10 6.00 -2.41
CA ARG A 180 -0.62 4.90 -3.25
C ARG A 180 0.26 4.61 -4.46
N GLN A 181 0.86 5.63 -5.06
CA GLN A 181 1.85 5.45 -6.13
C GLN A 181 3.05 4.65 -5.62
N GLY A 182 3.57 5.00 -4.44
CA GLY A 182 4.65 4.28 -3.76
C GLY A 182 4.28 2.83 -3.43
N GLU A 183 3.13 2.61 -2.80
CA GLU A 183 2.61 1.26 -2.50
C GLU A 183 2.49 0.41 -3.76
N ARG A 184 1.98 0.98 -4.86
CA ARG A 184 1.82 0.26 -6.13
C ARG A 184 3.16 -0.14 -6.73
N LEU A 185 4.19 0.69 -6.61
CA LEU A 185 5.54 0.33 -7.04
C LEU A 185 6.08 -0.87 -6.24
N LEU A 186 5.85 -0.90 -4.93
CA LEU A 186 6.23 -2.02 -4.07
C LEU A 186 5.48 -3.30 -4.48
N VAL A 187 4.15 -3.23 -4.62
CA VAL A 187 3.34 -4.37 -5.07
C VAL A 187 3.79 -4.87 -6.44
N ARG A 188 4.20 -3.97 -7.35
CA ARG A 188 4.72 -4.33 -8.67
C ARG A 188 5.99 -5.15 -8.56
N TRP A 189 6.95 -4.70 -7.75
CA TRP A 189 8.20 -5.42 -7.51
C TRP A 189 7.96 -6.78 -6.83
N THR A 190 7.06 -6.82 -5.85
CA THR A 190 6.68 -8.07 -5.18
C THR A 190 6.01 -9.04 -6.15
N GLY A 191 5.07 -8.58 -6.97
CA GLY A 191 4.40 -9.39 -8.00
C GLY A 191 5.38 -9.95 -9.02
N LEU A 192 6.30 -9.12 -9.51
CA LEU A 192 7.36 -9.54 -10.43
C LEU A 192 8.27 -10.62 -9.80
N THR A 193 8.64 -10.44 -8.54
CA THR A 193 9.49 -11.40 -7.81
C THR A 193 8.78 -12.75 -7.66
N HIS A 194 7.49 -12.76 -7.33
CA HIS A 194 6.68 -13.98 -7.27
C HIS A 194 6.57 -14.66 -8.64
N ALA A 195 6.38 -13.87 -9.70
CA ALA A 195 6.32 -14.38 -11.06
C ALA A 195 7.64 -15.06 -11.46
N LEU A 196 8.78 -14.41 -11.20
CA LEU A 196 10.11 -14.96 -11.48
C LEU A 196 10.39 -16.20 -10.64
N ALA A 197 10.02 -16.21 -9.36
CA ALA A 197 10.15 -17.40 -8.51
C ALA A 197 9.33 -18.57 -9.06
N GLY A 198 8.08 -18.34 -9.47
CA GLY A 198 7.23 -19.35 -10.10
C GLY A 198 7.83 -19.88 -11.40
N ALA A 199 8.33 -19.00 -12.26
CA ALA A 199 9.02 -19.37 -13.49
C ALA A 199 10.28 -20.21 -13.23
N MET A 200 11.07 -19.85 -12.22
CA MET A 200 12.26 -20.62 -11.81
C MET A 200 11.89 -22.01 -11.31
N VAL A 201 10.82 -22.15 -10.51
CA VAL A 201 10.31 -23.45 -10.08
C VAL A 201 9.87 -24.29 -11.29
N LEU A 202 9.11 -23.71 -12.21
CA LEU A 202 8.69 -24.40 -13.44
C LEU A 202 9.88 -24.86 -14.28
N ALA A 203 10.88 -24.01 -14.47
CA ALA A 203 12.07 -24.32 -15.26
C ALA A 203 12.96 -25.40 -14.60
N SER A 204 12.96 -25.47 -13.27
CA SER A 204 13.81 -26.40 -12.50
C SER A 204 13.11 -27.73 -12.17
N THR A 205 11.78 -27.78 -12.23
CA THR A 205 10.97 -28.99 -11.96
C THR A 205 11.40 -30.23 -12.78
N PRO A 206 11.86 -30.11 -14.04
CA PRO A 206 12.35 -31.26 -14.81
C PRO A 206 13.74 -31.81 -14.39
N ILE A 207 14.52 -31.07 -13.60
CA ILE A 207 15.98 -31.25 -13.44
C ILE A 207 16.30 -31.75 -12.02
N PRO A 208 15.72 -32.88 -11.58
CA PRO A 208 16.46 -34.15 -11.58
C PRO A 208 15.62 -35.43 -11.84
N ASP A 209 16.27 -36.47 -12.35
CA ASP A 209 15.67 -37.80 -12.57
C ASP A 209 15.29 -38.55 -11.28
N SER A 210 15.77 -38.08 -10.13
CA SER A 210 15.48 -38.66 -8.82
C SER A 210 14.16 -38.20 -8.20
N LEU A 211 13.43 -37.27 -8.82
CA LEU A 211 12.12 -36.82 -8.31
C LEU A 211 11.02 -37.82 -8.68
N SER A 212 10.17 -38.14 -7.72
CA SER A 212 8.95 -38.92 -7.97
C SER A 212 8.01 -38.17 -8.94
N SER A 213 7.14 -38.90 -9.64
CA SER A 213 6.11 -38.27 -10.49
C SER A 213 5.24 -37.28 -9.71
N THR A 214 4.95 -37.58 -8.44
CA THR A 214 4.18 -36.72 -7.54
C THR A 214 4.91 -35.41 -7.22
N ASP A 215 6.25 -35.45 -7.05
CA ASP A 215 7.05 -34.25 -6.80
C ASP A 215 7.08 -33.35 -8.04
N ARG A 216 7.19 -33.93 -9.24
CA ARG A 216 7.14 -33.18 -10.50
C ARG A 216 5.80 -32.49 -10.69
N VAL A 217 4.70 -33.22 -10.49
CA VAL A 217 3.34 -32.64 -10.57
C VAL A 217 3.20 -31.49 -9.58
N SER A 218 3.69 -31.65 -8.34
CA SER A 218 3.63 -30.57 -7.36
C SER A 218 4.49 -29.37 -7.73
N GLY A 219 5.68 -29.57 -8.32
CA GLY A 219 6.52 -28.48 -8.82
C GLY A 219 5.82 -27.66 -9.91
N TYR A 220 5.13 -28.33 -10.84
CA TYR A 220 4.33 -27.65 -11.86
C TYR A 220 3.15 -26.88 -11.28
N VAL A 221 2.41 -27.48 -10.35
CA VAL A 221 1.27 -26.80 -9.70
C VAL A 221 1.76 -25.58 -8.92
N ILE A 222 2.85 -25.70 -8.16
CA ILE A 222 3.42 -24.61 -7.35
C ILE A 222 3.97 -23.50 -8.23
N GLY A 223 4.84 -23.86 -9.16
CA GLY A 223 5.46 -22.89 -10.06
C GLY A 223 4.41 -22.16 -10.90
N GLY A 224 3.40 -22.89 -11.37
CA GLY A 224 2.25 -22.32 -12.10
C GLY A 224 1.43 -21.37 -11.23
N LEU A 225 1.14 -21.73 -9.99
CA LEU A 225 0.40 -20.89 -9.06
C LEU A 225 1.17 -19.60 -8.74
N PHE A 226 2.45 -19.69 -8.39
CA PHE A 226 3.30 -18.53 -8.11
C PHE A 226 3.43 -17.61 -9.32
N LEU A 227 3.61 -18.19 -10.50
CA LEU A 227 3.67 -17.44 -11.75
C LEU A 227 2.35 -16.70 -11.99
N ALA A 228 1.22 -17.39 -11.89
CA ALA A 228 -0.10 -16.81 -12.12
C ALA A 228 -0.42 -15.69 -11.11
N VAL A 229 -0.20 -15.93 -9.82
CA VAL A 229 -0.43 -14.94 -8.75
C VAL A 229 0.51 -13.74 -8.91
N GLY A 230 1.80 -13.98 -9.17
CA GLY A 230 2.78 -12.92 -9.38
C GLY A 230 2.44 -12.05 -10.59
N MET A 231 2.07 -12.67 -11.71
CA MET A 231 1.65 -11.95 -12.92
C MET A 231 0.33 -11.20 -12.73
N ALA A 232 -0.63 -11.77 -11.99
CA ALA A 232 -1.88 -11.08 -11.66
C ALA A 232 -1.63 -9.85 -10.78
N ALA A 233 -0.80 -9.98 -9.74
CA ALA A 233 -0.42 -8.86 -8.88
C ALA A 233 0.35 -7.78 -9.66
N PHE A 234 1.32 -8.18 -10.48
CA PHE A 234 2.07 -7.28 -11.37
C PHE A 234 1.12 -6.55 -12.33
N GLY A 235 0.22 -7.28 -12.99
CA GLY A 235 -0.77 -6.74 -13.91
C GLY A 235 -1.72 -5.73 -13.24
N ALA A 236 -2.18 -6.04 -12.01
CA ALA A 236 -3.03 -5.15 -11.23
C ALA A 236 -2.36 -3.80 -10.93
N THR A 237 -1.02 -3.74 -10.90
CA THR A 237 -0.26 -2.49 -10.64
C THR A 237 -0.19 -1.52 -11.82
N PHE A 238 -0.77 -1.85 -12.98
CA PHE A 238 -0.95 -0.91 -14.08
C PHE A 238 -2.27 -0.16 -14.00
N ARG A 239 -3.18 -0.60 -13.11
CA ARG A 239 -4.42 0.11 -12.85
C ARG A 239 -4.19 1.16 -11.77
N GLU A 240 -4.66 2.36 -12.04
CA GLU A 240 -4.74 3.42 -11.04
C GLU A 240 -5.69 3.05 -9.91
N THR A 241 -5.26 3.36 -8.70
CA THR A 241 -6.02 3.20 -7.47
C THR A 241 -7.13 4.26 -7.39
N PRO A 242 -8.19 4.01 -6.61
CA PRO A 242 -9.27 4.98 -6.42
C PRO A 242 -8.80 6.37 -5.96
N SER A 243 -7.81 6.44 -5.06
CA SER A 243 -7.30 7.71 -4.52
C SER A 243 -6.50 8.51 -5.56
N GLU A 244 -5.77 7.84 -6.46
CA GLU A 244 -5.06 8.54 -7.56
C GLU A 244 -6.04 9.12 -8.56
N LYS A 245 -7.03 8.32 -8.99
CA LYS A 245 -8.11 8.80 -9.87
C LYS A 245 -8.88 9.95 -9.25
N ALA A 246 -9.11 9.89 -7.95
CA ALA A 246 -9.81 10.93 -7.20
C ALA A 246 -9.06 12.26 -7.25
N TRP A 247 -7.75 12.25 -6.97
CA TRP A 247 -6.93 13.45 -7.08
C TRP A 247 -6.84 13.96 -8.52
N ASP A 248 -6.61 13.07 -9.49
CA ASP A 248 -6.46 13.47 -10.89
C ASP A 248 -7.77 14.08 -11.44
N ASP A 249 -8.94 13.52 -11.08
CA ASP A 249 -10.25 14.08 -11.43
C ASP A 249 -10.50 15.43 -10.72
N TYR A 250 -10.12 15.52 -9.45
CA TYR A 250 -10.24 16.77 -8.68
C TYR A 250 -9.41 17.89 -9.30
N VAL A 251 -8.13 17.66 -9.56
CA VAL A 251 -7.22 18.66 -10.16
C VAL A 251 -7.66 19.06 -11.56
N ALA A 252 -8.17 18.11 -12.36
CA ALA A 252 -8.66 18.40 -13.71
C ALA A 252 -9.91 19.29 -13.72
N ARG A 253 -10.73 19.25 -12.66
CA ARG A 253 -12.01 19.95 -12.59
C ARG A 253 -11.98 21.18 -11.68
N LYS A 254 -11.03 21.31 -10.76
CA LYS A 254 -11.02 22.39 -9.77
C LYS A 254 -10.90 23.77 -10.44
N ALA A 255 -11.62 24.74 -9.88
CA ALA A 255 -11.46 26.14 -10.22
C ALA A 255 -10.17 26.70 -9.57
N SER A 256 -9.44 27.54 -10.28
CA SER A 256 -8.27 28.23 -9.73
C SER A 256 -8.69 29.19 -8.62
N MET A 257 -7.99 29.14 -7.47
CA MET A 257 -8.19 30.07 -6.35
C MET A 257 -6.92 30.91 -6.18
N PRO A 258 -6.99 32.26 -6.21
CA PRO A 258 -5.83 33.12 -5.97
C PRO A 258 -5.22 32.85 -4.58
N GLY A 259 -3.88 32.71 -4.51
CA GLY A 259 -3.17 32.56 -3.23
C GLY A 259 -3.23 31.16 -2.58
N HIS A 260 -3.66 30.13 -3.31
CA HIS A 260 -3.89 28.77 -2.76
C HIS A 260 -2.96 27.66 -3.27
N GLU A 261 -1.92 27.99 -4.04
CA GLU A 261 -0.98 26.98 -4.55
C GLU A 261 0.27 26.90 -3.68
N PHE A 262 0.16 26.26 -2.53
CA PHE A 262 1.33 25.85 -1.75
C PHE A 262 1.73 24.43 -2.16
N HIS A 263 2.78 24.30 -2.97
CA HIS A 263 3.34 23.00 -3.31
C HIS A 263 4.52 22.71 -2.38
N TRP A 264 4.37 21.76 -1.48
CA TRP A 264 5.51 21.16 -0.78
C TRP A 264 5.74 19.74 -1.30
N GLY A 265 7.00 19.39 -1.53
CA GLY A 265 7.42 18.09 -2.02
C GLY A 265 8.51 17.51 -1.15
N LEU A 266 8.39 16.22 -0.86
CA LEU A 266 9.39 15.42 -0.16
C LEU A 266 10.04 14.49 -1.19
N ALA A 267 11.19 14.90 -1.70
CA ALA A 267 11.90 14.12 -2.72
C ALA A 267 13.00 13.27 -2.07
N PRO A 268 13.09 11.96 -2.36
CA PRO A 268 14.26 11.18 -2.00
C PRO A 268 15.47 11.71 -2.79
N SER A 269 16.51 12.11 -2.06
CA SER A 269 17.77 12.60 -2.64
C SER A 269 18.85 11.53 -2.46
N PHE A 270 19.50 11.17 -3.57
CA PHE A 270 20.66 10.28 -3.56
C PHE A 270 21.89 11.10 -3.92
N SER A 271 22.86 11.15 -3.01
CA SER A 271 24.17 11.77 -3.25
C SER A 271 25.28 10.71 -3.14
N LYS A 272 26.48 11.02 -3.65
CA LYS A 272 27.67 10.17 -3.44
C LYS A 272 28.02 9.97 -1.95
N ARG A 273 27.44 10.76 -1.04
CA ARG A 273 27.69 10.73 0.41
C ARG A 273 26.57 10.04 1.21
N GLY A 274 25.47 9.63 0.59
CA GLY A 274 24.36 8.95 1.26
C GLY A 274 22.99 9.25 0.65
N ALA A 275 21.97 8.53 1.14
CA ALA A 275 20.56 8.77 0.83
C ALA A 275 19.95 9.67 1.92
N GLY A 276 19.19 10.68 1.51
CA GLY A 276 18.51 11.62 2.41
C GLY A 276 17.16 12.06 1.86
N LEU A 277 16.37 12.76 2.68
CA LEU A 277 15.10 13.36 2.27
C LEU A 277 15.30 14.86 2.06
N SER A 278 14.91 15.38 0.91
CA SER A 278 14.92 16.82 0.62
C SER A 278 13.50 17.38 0.65
N PHE A 279 13.35 18.55 1.27
CA PHE A 279 12.10 19.31 1.34
C PHE A 279 12.19 20.48 0.36
N GLY A 280 11.24 20.59 -0.56
CA GLY A 280 11.12 21.73 -1.47
C GLY A 280 9.73 22.34 -1.39
N GLY A 281 9.63 23.66 -1.36
CA GLY A 281 8.39 24.42 -1.41
C GLY A 281 8.39 25.38 -2.59
N ILE A 282 7.29 25.46 -3.34
CA ILE A 282 7.04 26.52 -4.33
C ILE A 282 5.92 27.39 -3.77
N PHE A 283 6.18 28.70 -3.71
CA PHE A 283 5.26 29.76 -3.29
C PHE A 283 4.86 30.59 -4.51
#